data_AF-A0A1V5B999-F1
#
_entry.id   AF-A0A1V5B999-F1
#
_cell.length_a   1.000
_cell.length_b   1.000
_cell.length_c   1.000
_cell.angle_alpha   90.00
_cell.angle_beta   90.00
_cell.angle_gamma   90.00
#
_symmetry.space_group_name_H-M   'P 1'
#
loop_
_entity.id
_entity.type
_entity.pdbx_description
1 polymer ?
#
loop_
_entity_poly.entity_id
_entity_poly.type
_entity_poly.pdbx_seq_one_letter_code
_entity_poly.pdbx_strand_id
1 'polypeptide(L)'
;MKTGRVYITDIKMASGLSELVNMLYYAKWLHPDLFKDIDPRAVHKELLQKYFDMNIDGIFQVYPDGPVQAKAEEAAFSTTTDGNGTFAFAGLPEGRYTVTACKSVMGVYPYLGNATVQLKGDAEELEIRLKSSNEEELAKFKEAVPDLSNGKGTMKIKGTVYGPNRPGTEPASIPYEDAEVKLTEYSPL
;
A
#
# COMPACT_ATOMS: atom_id res chain seq x y z
N MET A 1 -9.59 5.99 -4.43
CA MET A 1 -9.03 5.73 -5.77
C MET A 1 -9.65 4.47 -6.33
N LYS A 2 -10.36 4.49 -7.47
CA LYS A 2 -11.15 3.33 -7.95
C LYS A 2 -10.53 2.55 -9.13
N THR A 3 -9.38 2.95 -9.67
CA THR A 3 -8.84 2.37 -10.92
C THR A 3 -7.40 1.82 -10.85
N GLY A 4 -6.75 1.81 -9.67
CA GLY A 4 -5.51 1.06 -9.43
C GLY A 4 -4.29 1.40 -10.30
N ARG A 5 -4.35 2.46 -11.12
CA ARG A 5 -3.23 2.95 -11.94
C ARG A 5 -2.65 4.20 -11.30
N VAL A 6 -1.41 4.10 -10.84
CA VAL A 6 -0.67 5.20 -10.22
C VAL A 6 0.56 5.49 -11.07
N TYR A 7 0.78 6.77 -11.35
CA TYR A 7 1.92 7.27 -12.13
C TYR A 7 2.51 8.48 -11.40
N ILE A 8 3.83 8.64 -11.53
CA ILE A 8 4.61 9.74 -10.96
C ILE A 8 5.40 10.39 -12.09
N THR A 9 5.31 11.71 -12.17
CA THR A 9 6.10 12.56 -13.08
C THR A 9 6.89 13.55 -12.24
N ASP A 10 8.18 13.73 -12.53
CA ASP A 10 9.00 14.78 -11.93
C ASP A 10 8.42 16.15 -12.31
N ILE A 11 8.24 17.03 -11.32
CA ILE A 11 7.72 18.38 -11.51
C ILE A 11 8.55 19.21 -12.50
N LYS A 12 9.85 18.90 -12.67
CA LYS A 12 10.73 19.55 -13.64
C LYS A 12 10.30 19.32 -15.09
N MET A 13 9.50 18.28 -15.35
CA MET A 13 8.91 18.03 -16.67
C MET A 13 7.66 18.85 -16.95
N ALA A 14 7.15 19.63 -15.99
CA ALA A 14 5.93 20.40 -16.16
C ALA A 14 6.11 21.72 -16.94
N SER A 15 7.31 22.00 -17.47
CA SER A 15 7.57 23.20 -18.26
C SER A 15 8.71 23.00 -19.26
N GLY A 16 8.75 23.84 -20.29
CA GLY A 16 9.81 23.86 -21.29
C GLY A 16 9.75 22.67 -22.26
N LEU A 17 10.89 22.33 -22.90
CA LEU A 17 10.93 21.24 -23.89
C LEU A 17 10.56 19.87 -23.31
N SER A 18 10.78 19.65 -22.01
CA SER A 18 10.37 18.43 -21.31
C SER A 18 8.85 18.30 -21.13
N GLU A 19 8.09 19.40 -21.25
CA GLU A 19 6.61 19.38 -21.16
C GLU A 19 5.98 18.60 -22.30
N LEU A 20 6.56 18.68 -23.51
CA LEU A 20 6.12 17.90 -24.66
C LEU A 20 6.21 16.39 -24.36
N VAL A 21 7.30 15.97 -23.73
CA VAL A 21 7.49 14.58 -23.31
C VAL A 21 6.46 14.19 -22.24
N ASN A 22 6.22 15.06 -21.26
CA ASN A 22 5.23 14.82 -20.21
C ASN A 22 3.81 14.65 -20.78
N MET A 23 3.44 15.47 -21.78
CA MET A 23 2.17 15.32 -22.48
C MET A 23 2.06 13.99 -23.24
N LEU A 24 3.16 13.49 -23.83
CA LEU A 24 3.17 12.18 -24.47
C LEU A 24 2.97 11.04 -23.46
N TYR A 25 3.53 11.17 -22.26
CA TYR A 25 3.23 10.24 -21.17
C TYR A 25 1.75 10.28 -20.78
N TYR A 26 1.16 11.46 -20.58
CA TYR A 26 -0.28 11.58 -20.30
C TYR A 26 -1.14 10.99 -21.43
N ALA A 27 -0.82 11.29 -22.69
CA ALA A 27 -1.53 10.76 -23.85
C ALA A 27 -1.50 9.23 -23.87
N LYS A 28 -0.32 8.63 -23.66
CA LYS A 28 -0.13 7.16 -23.62
C LYS A 28 -0.83 6.52 -22.41
N TRP A 29 -0.88 7.18 -21.27
CA TRP A 29 -1.57 6.65 -20.07
C TRP A 29 -3.09 6.73 -20.17
N LEU A 30 -3.61 7.84 -20.71
CA LEU A 30 -5.05 8.06 -20.86
C LEU A 30 -5.64 7.27 -22.03
N HIS A 31 -4.88 7.12 -23.11
CA HIS A 31 -5.33 6.49 -24.36
C HIS A 31 -4.25 5.55 -24.96
N PRO A 32 -3.88 4.45 -24.26
CA PRO A 32 -2.79 3.58 -24.69
C PRO A 32 -2.98 2.98 -26.08
N ASP A 33 -4.22 2.71 -26.49
CA ASP A 33 -4.52 2.13 -27.81
C ASP A 33 -4.22 3.11 -28.97
N LEU A 34 -4.40 4.42 -28.73
CA LEU A 34 -4.14 5.47 -29.72
C LEU A 34 -2.64 5.83 -29.82
N PHE A 35 -1.89 5.64 -28.74
CA PHE A 35 -0.48 6.06 -28.64
C PHE A 35 0.46 4.87 -28.38
N LYS A 36 0.11 3.68 -28.87
CA LYS A 36 0.90 2.45 -28.65
C LYS A 36 2.27 2.48 -29.32
N ASP A 37 2.36 3.16 -30.45
CA ASP A 37 3.52 3.31 -31.34
C ASP A 37 4.50 4.42 -30.91
N ILE A 38 4.05 5.37 -30.09
CA ILE A 38 4.91 6.43 -29.57
C ILE A 38 5.69 5.93 -28.35
N ASP A 39 7.01 6.11 -28.36
CA ASP A 39 7.85 5.97 -27.17
C ASP A 39 8.26 7.36 -26.63
N PRO A 40 7.61 7.88 -25.57
CA PRO A 40 7.94 9.17 -24.98
C PRO A 40 9.40 9.25 -24.50
N ARG A 41 10.01 8.13 -24.10
CA ARG A 41 11.41 8.09 -23.62
C ARG A 41 12.39 8.29 -24.78
N ALA A 42 12.12 7.67 -25.93
CA ALA A 42 12.91 7.89 -27.14
C ALA A 42 12.83 9.36 -27.60
N VAL A 43 11.62 9.95 -27.59
CA VAL A 43 11.43 11.37 -27.92
C VAL A 43 12.19 12.28 -26.96
N HIS A 44 12.17 11.97 -25.65
CA HIS A 44 12.92 12.74 -24.67
C HIS A 44 14.43 12.67 -24.89
N LYS A 45 14.95 11.46 -25.18
CA LYS A 45 16.37 11.26 -25.50
C LYS A 45 16.77 12.07 -26.73
N GLU A 46 15.95 12.03 -27.78
CA GLU A 46 16.19 12.82 -29.01
C GLU A 46 16.21 14.32 -28.72
N LEU A 47 15.24 14.83 -27.95
CA LEU A 47 15.17 16.25 -27.59
C LEU A 47 16.41 16.71 -26.81
N LEU A 48 16.84 15.93 -25.82
CA LEU A 48 18.01 16.29 -25.01
C LEU A 48 19.32 16.23 -25.81
N GLN A 49 19.44 15.24 -26.69
CA GLN A 49 20.59 15.17 -27.59
C GLN A 49 20.59 16.35 -28.58
N LYS A 50 19.46 16.66 -29.20
CA LYS A 50 19.37 17.65 -30.28
C LYS A 50 19.48 19.11 -29.80
N TYR A 51 18.91 19.42 -28.64
CA TYR A 51 18.82 20.79 -28.15
C TYR A 51 19.77 21.12 -27.00
N PHE A 52 20.35 20.10 -26.35
CA PHE A 52 21.25 20.29 -25.21
C PHE A 52 22.58 19.54 -25.36
N ASP A 53 22.82 18.84 -26.48
CA ASP A 53 24.00 17.99 -26.71
C ASP A 53 24.24 16.95 -25.59
N MET A 54 23.17 16.56 -24.89
CA MET A 54 23.22 15.64 -23.77
C MET A 54 22.90 14.22 -24.21
N ASN A 55 23.85 13.30 -24.01
CA ASN A 55 23.58 11.86 -24.07
C ASN A 55 23.23 11.34 -22.67
N ILE A 56 22.00 10.86 -22.51
CA ILE A 56 21.53 10.27 -21.25
C ILE A 56 21.16 8.81 -21.50
N ASP A 57 21.78 7.91 -20.74
CA ASP A 57 21.54 6.46 -20.83
C ASP A 57 20.33 6.01 -20.00
N GLY A 58 19.93 6.79 -18.98
CA GLY A 58 18.77 6.51 -18.15
C GLY A 58 17.94 7.76 -17.85
N ILE A 59 16.67 7.77 -18.27
CA ILE A 59 15.71 8.82 -17.93
C ILE A 59 14.87 8.32 -16.74
N PHE A 60 15.03 8.91 -15.56
CA PHE A 60 14.30 8.50 -14.33
C PHE A 60 13.24 9.51 -13.88
N GLN A 61 12.89 10.47 -14.75
CA GLN A 61 11.93 11.55 -14.44
C GLN A 61 10.46 11.11 -14.47
N VAL A 62 10.20 9.87 -14.91
CA VAL A 62 8.86 9.27 -14.92
C VAL A 62 8.95 7.87 -14.35
N TYR A 63 8.03 7.55 -13.43
CA TYR A 63 7.94 6.23 -12.81
C TYR A 63 6.47 5.86 -12.55
N PRO A 64 6.04 4.62 -12.79
CA PRO A 64 6.74 3.55 -13.52
C PRO A 64 6.62 3.74 -15.05
N ASP A 65 7.40 2.99 -15.84
CA ASP A 65 7.35 3.00 -17.31
C ASP A 65 5.98 2.54 -17.89
N GLY A 66 5.17 1.90 -17.06
CA GLY A 66 3.78 1.54 -17.35
C GLY A 66 2.94 1.58 -16.07
N PRO A 67 1.61 1.41 -16.16
CA PRO A 67 0.78 1.32 -14.97
C PRO A 67 1.26 0.17 -14.09
N VAL A 68 1.75 0.49 -12.90
CA VAL A 68 1.80 -0.50 -11.84
C VAL A 68 0.37 -0.70 -11.40
N GLN A 69 -0.19 -1.86 -11.74
CA GLN A 69 -1.39 -2.34 -11.06
C GLN A 69 -0.97 -2.54 -9.60
N ALA A 70 -1.64 -1.85 -8.67
CA ALA A 70 -1.54 -2.22 -7.26
C ALA A 70 -1.75 -3.74 -7.17
N LYS A 71 -0.73 -4.45 -6.69
CA LYS A 71 -0.66 -5.91 -6.75
C LYS A 71 -1.88 -6.47 -6.01
N ALA A 72 -2.89 -6.93 -6.76
CA ALA A 72 -4.18 -7.31 -6.20
C ALA A 72 -4.09 -8.48 -5.19
N GLU A 73 -3.00 -9.26 -5.25
CA GLU A 73 -2.66 -10.30 -4.27
C GLU A 73 -2.34 -9.74 -2.87
N GLU A 74 -1.80 -8.52 -2.81
CA GLU A 74 -1.51 -7.83 -1.55
C GLU A 74 -2.81 -7.35 -0.85
N ALA A 75 -3.91 -7.24 -1.61
CA ALA A 75 -5.22 -6.82 -1.11
C ALA A 75 -6.06 -7.96 -0.50
N ALA A 76 -5.68 -9.23 -0.65
CA ALA A 76 -6.46 -10.35 -0.10
C ALA A 76 -6.25 -10.56 1.42
N PHE A 77 -5.12 -10.07 1.94
CA PHE A 77 -4.70 -10.26 3.34
C PHE A 77 -4.51 -8.94 4.09
N SER A 78 -4.92 -7.84 3.47
CA SER A 78 -4.89 -6.49 4.02
C SER A 78 -6.29 -5.88 3.96
N THR A 79 -6.63 -5.08 4.96
CA THR A 79 -7.86 -4.30 5.05
C THR A 79 -7.58 -3.00 5.78
N THR A 80 -8.54 -2.09 5.80
CA THR A 80 -8.44 -0.83 6.55
C THR A 80 -9.59 -0.73 7.55
N THR A 81 -9.32 -0.22 8.74
CA THR A 81 -10.35 -0.03 9.75
C THR A 81 -11.39 1.01 9.35
N ASP A 82 -12.64 0.81 9.77
CA ASP A 82 -13.71 1.79 9.61
C ASP A 82 -13.65 2.91 10.67
N GLY A 83 -14.62 3.83 10.67
CA GLY A 83 -14.72 4.93 11.64
C GLY A 83 -14.81 4.51 13.11
N ASN A 84 -15.12 3.23 13.38
CA ASN A 84 -15.16 2.64 14.72
C ASN A 84 -13.89 1.81 15.01
N GLY A 85 -12.85 1.91 14.20
CA GLY A 85 -11.64 1.11 14.31
C GLY A 85 -11.83 -0.37 13.98
N THR A 86 -12.97 -0.76 13.42
CA THR A 86 -13.30 -2.18 13.19
C THR A 86 -12.68 -2.67 11.89
N PHE A 87 -12.12 -3.88 11.92
CA PHE A 87 -11.63 -4.60 10.73
C PHE A 87 -12.23 -6.01 10.67
N ALA A 88 -12.25 -6.60 9.48
CA ALA A 88 -12.64 -7.99 9.29
C ALA A 88 -11.88 -8.67 8.14
N PHE A 89 -11.56 -9.94 8.34
CA PHE A 89 -11.07 -10.89 7.35
C PHE A 89 -12.04 -12.07 7.26
N ALA A 90 -12.19 -12.65 6.06
CA ALA A 90 -13.07 -13.79 5.83
C ALA A 90 -12.43 -14.78 4.86
N GLY A 91 -12.92 -16.03 4.87
CA GLY A 91 -12.42 -17.08 3.99
C GLY A 91 -11.09 -17.69 4.46
N LEU A 92 -10.82 -17.61 5.76
CA LEU A 92 -9.55 -18.03 6.34
C LEU A 92 -9.57 -19.51 6.73
N PRO A 93 -8.51 -20.29 6.41
CA PRO A 93 -8.35 -21.65 6.89
C PRO A 93 -8.11 -21.71 8.41
N GLU A 94 -8.33 -22.88 8.99
CA GLU A 94 -7.99 -23.14 10.39
C GLU A 94 -6.48 -22.99 10.59
N GLY A 95 -6.08 -22.31 11.66
CA GLY A 95 -4.67 -22.10 11.96
C GLY A 95 -4.42 -20.98 12.94
N ARG A 96 -3.14 -20.68 13.16
CA ARG A 96 -2.69 -19.58 13.99
C ARG A 96 -2.31 -18.39 13.10
N TYR A 97 -2.89 -17.23 13.40
CA TYR A 97 -2.68 -16.00 12.65
C TYR A 97 -2.07 -14.92 13.53
N THR A 98 -1.07 -14.21 13.02
CA THR A 98 -0.63 -12.93 13.57
C THR A 98 -1.22 -11.83 12.70
N VAL A 99 -2.05 -10.98 13.31
CA VAL A 99 -2.67 -9.82 12.68
C VAL A 99 -1.94 -8.58 13.18
N THR A 100 -1.39 -7.80 12.27
CA THR A 100 -0.68 -6.56 12.59
C THR A 100 -1.45 -5.38 12.02
N ALA A 101 -1.60 -4.32 12.81
CA ALA A 101 -2.16 -3.06 12.37
C ALA A 101 -1.09 -1.96 12.38
N CYS A 102 -1.17 -1.05 11.43
CA CYS A 102 -0.26 0.07 11.25
C CYS A 102 -1.05 1.34 10.94
N LYS A 103 -0.64 2.46 11.56
CA LYS A 103 -1.10 3.79 11.17
C LYS A 103 0.04 4.80 11.27
N SER A 104 0.26 5.56 10.20
CA SER A 104 1.22 6.67 10.22
C SER A 104 0.53 7.97 10.63
N VAL A 105 1.00 8.57 11.71
CA VAL A 105 0.56 9.90 12.15
C VAL A 105 1.46 10.96 11.51
N MET A 106 0.86 12.02 10.97
CA MET A 106 1.56 13.07 10.19
C MET A 106 2.45 12.53 9.06
N GLY A 107 2.10 11.36 8.50
CA GLY A 107 2.79 10.75 7.36
C GLY A 107 4.15 10.13 7.66
N VAL A 108 4.75 10.37 8.84
CA VAL A 108 6.12 9.94 9.14
C VAL A 108 6.28 9.20 10.47
N TYR A 109 5.30 9.25 11.39
CA TYR A 109 5.41 8.59 12.69
C TYR A 109 4.58 7.30 12.69
N PRO A 110 5.19 6.12 12.49
CA PRO A 110 4.47 4.87 12.45
C PRO A 110 4.02 4.45 13.86
N TYR A 111 2.76 4.03 13.95
CA TYR A 111 2.21 3.34 15.11
C TYR A 111 1.82 1.94 14.71
N LEU A 112 2.39 0.94 15.36
CA LEU A 112 2.14 -0.47 15.07
C LEU A 112 1.66 -1.21 16.32
N GLY A 113 0.92 -2.28 16.09
CA GLY A 113 0.51 -3.23 17.11
C GLY A 113 0.13 -4.54 16.44
N ASN A 114 0.31 -5.65 17.14
CA ASN A 114 -0.10 -6.96 16.65
C ASN A 114 -0.90 -7.72 17.70
N ALA A 115 -1.65 -8.70 17.23
CA ALA A 115 -2.34 -9.68 18.05
C ALA A 115 -2.29 -11.04 17.35
N THR A 116 -2.20 -12.10 18.14
CA THR A 116 -2.18 -13.47 17.62
C THR A 116 -3.44 -14.20 18.04
N VAL A 117 -4.09 -14.89 17.10
CA VAL A 117 -5.32 -15.66 17.33
C VAL A 117 -5.18 -17.07 16.79
N GLN A 118 -5.67 -18.05 17.55
CA GLN A 118 -5.83 -19.42 17.07
C GLN A 118 -7.26 -19.57 16.56
N LEU A 119 -7.43 -19.66 15.25
CA LEU A 119 -8.71 -19.92 14.62
C LEU A 119 -8.99 -21.41 14.63
N LYS A 120 -9.94 -21.81 15.49
CA LYS A 120 -10.68 -23.09 15.42
C LYS A 120 -12.16 -22.87 15.03
N GLY A 121 -12.54 -21.61 14.86
CA GLY A 121 -13.87 -21.09 14.57
C GLY A 121 -13.76 -19.57 14.41
N ASP A 122 -14.87 -18.90 14.07
CA ASP A 122 -14.89 -17.46 13.89
C ASP A 122 -14.41 -16.73 15.16
N ALA A 123 -13.55 -15.72 14.98
CA ALA A 123 -13.05 -14.87 16.04
C ALA A 123 -13.61 -13.46 15.85
N GLU A 124 -14.43 -12.94 16.78
CA GLU A 124 -15.13 -11.67 16.58
C GLU A 124 -14.62 -10.48 17.43
N GLU A 125 -13.68 -10.72 18.35
CA GLU A 125 -13.26 -9.74 19.37
C GLU A 125 -11.73 -9.53 19.43
N LEU A 126 -11.04 -9.57 18.29
CA LEU A 126 -9.59 -9.37 18.28
C LEU A 126 -9.23 -7.89 18.53
N GLU A 127 -8.65 -7.57 19.68
CA GLU A 127 -8.15 -6.23 19.97
C GLU A 127 -6.69 -6.06 19.54
N ILE A 128 -6.40 -4.99 18.78
CA ILE A 128 -5.02 -4.58 18.47
C ILE A 128 -4.79 -3.18 19.03
N ARG A 129 -3.75 -3.01 19.84
CA ARG A 129 -3.38 -1.71 20.43
C ARG A 129 -2.10 -1.18 19.81
N LEU A 130 -2.22 -0.10 19.07
CA LEU A 130 -1.10 0.57 18.42
C LEU A 130 -0.25 1.30 19.45
N LYS A 131 1.07 1.24 19.28
CA LYS A 131 2.08 2.00 20.02
C LYS A 131 3.05 2.63 19.04
N SER A 132 3.76 3.67 19.47
CA SER A 132 4.81 4.29 18.65
C SER A 132 5.83 3.23 18.24
N SER A 133 6.18 3.22 16.96
CA SER A 133 7.07 2.24 16.34
C SER A 133 8.17 2.97 15.55
N ASN A 134 8.96 2.22 14.77
CA ASN A 134 10.10 2.71 14.00
C ASN A 134 10.01 2.27 12.53
N GLU A 135 10.94 2.76 11.70
CA GLU A 135 10.95 2.48 10.26
C GLU A 135 11.26 1.00 9.95
N GLU A 136 12.04 0.32 10.78
CA GLU A 136 12.38 -1.09 10.59
C GLU A 136 11.17 -2.01 10.78
N GLU A 137 10.36 -1.77 11.80
CA GLU A 137 9.11 -2.49 12.04
C GLU A 137 8.07 -2.19 10.97
N LEU A 138 8.01 -0.94 10.49
CA LEU A 138 7.17 -0.57 9.35
C LEU A 138 7.60 -1.30 8.07
N ALA A 139 8.90 -1.44 7.82
CA ALA A 139 9.41 -2.18 6.67
C ALA A 139 9.01 -3.67 6.76
N LYS A 140 9.20 -4.29 7.93
CA LYS A 140 8.75 -5.68 8.18
C LYS A 140 7.26 -5.86 7.94
N PHE A 141 6.43 -4.91 8.40
CA PHE A 141 4.99 -4.93 8.18
C PHE A 141 4.64 -4.88 6.69
N LYS A 142 5.30 -4.01 5.92
CA LYS A 142 5.09 -3.89 4.47
C LYS A 142 5.48 -5.17 3.73
N GLU A 143 6.62 -5.75 4.07
CA GLU A 143 7.15 -6.95 3.41
C GLU A 143 6.47 -8.25 3.84
N ALA A 144 5.81 -8.27 5.00
CA ALA A 144 5.17 -9.49 5.52
C ALA A 144 4.09 -10.00 4.57
N VAL A 145 4.20 -11.24 4.10
CA VAL A 145 3.15 -11.91 3.31
C VAL A 145 2.91 -13.27 3.94
N PRO A 146 1.69 -13.57 4.40
CA PRO A 146 1.38 -14.85 5.00
C PRO A 146 1.28 -15.92 3.90
N ASP A 147 1.89 -17.08 4.11
CA ASP A 147 1.76 -18.21 3.19
C ASP A 147 0.46 -18.98 3.46
N LEU A 148 -0.60 -18.59 2.77
CA LEU A 148 -1.92 -19.24 2.85
C LEU A 148 -2.17 -20.25 1.71
N SER A 149 -1.11 -20.83 1.15
CA SER A 149 -1.17 -21.79 0.04
C SER A 149 -2.02 -23.04 0.32
N ASN A 150 -2.28 -23.37 1.58
CA ASN A 150 -2.86 -24.65 2.00
C ASN A 150 -4.36 -24.68 2.35
N GLY A 151 -5.17 -23.66 2.04
CA GLY A 151 -6.62 -23.87 2.19
C GLY A 151 -7.53 -22.69 1.85
N LYS A 152 -8.56 -22.97 1.03
CA LYS A 152 -9.79 -22.17 1.05
C LYS A 152 -10.50 -22.47 2.36
N GLY A 153 -10.46 -21.53 3.30
CA GLY A 153 -11.24 -21.67 4.52
C GLY A 153 -12.57 -20.94 4.46
N THR A 154 -13.35 -21.07 5.52
CA THR A 154 -14.65 -20.40 5.68
C THR A 154 -14.70 -19.51 6.91
N MET A 155 -13.62 -19.47 7.71
CA MET A 155 -13.60 -18.76 8.98
C MET A 155 -13.36 -17.26 8.82
N LYS A 156 -13.69 -16.51 9.86
CA LYS A 156 -13.58 -15.06 9.92
C LYS A 156 -12.80 -14.59 11.13
N ILE A 157 -12.05 -13.50 10.94
CA ILE A 157 -11.50 -12.69 12.03
C ILE A 157 -12.18 -11.34 11.96
N LYS A 158 -12.71 -10.86 13.07
CA LYS A 158 -13.16 -9.49 13.25
C LYS A 158 -12.55 -8.96 14.53
N GLY A 159 -12.25 -7.66 14.52
CA GLY A 159 -11.57 -7.03 15.63
C GLY A 159 -11.61 -5.52 15.55
N THR A 160 -11.02 -4.90 16.56
CA THR A 160 -10.95 -3.44 16.70
C THR A 160 -9.52 -3.01 16.95
N VAL A 161 -9.07 -2.01 16.19
CA VAL A 161 -7.78 -1.35 16.40
C VAL A 161 -7.98 -0.11 17.27
N TYR A 162 -7.21 -0.04 18.33
CA TYR A 162 -7.13 1.11 19.21
C TYR A 162 -5.75 1.74 19.11
N GLY A 163 -5.64 3.05 19.32
CA GLY A 163 -4.34 3.66 19.58
C GLY A 163 -4.40 4.72 20.64
N PRO A 164 -3.26 5.38 20.91
CA PRO A 164 -3.13 6.27 22.04
C PRO A 164 -4.08 7.47 21.93
N ASN A 165 -4.78 7.76 23.01
CA ASN A 165 -5.51 9.00 23.18
C ASN A 165 -4.57 10.10 23.72
N ARG A 166 -5.08 11.34 23.83
CA ARG A 166 -4.34 12.47 24.38
C ARG A 166 -3.84 12.13 25.80
N PRO A 167 -2.57 12.47 26.14
CA PRO A 167 -2.05 12.27 27.48
C PRO A 167 -2.97 12.86 28.55
N GLY A 168 -3.31 12.07 29.57
CA GLY A 168 -4.18 12.50 30.67
C GLY A 168 -5.69 12.46 30.40
N THR A 169 -6.12 11.89 29.27
CA THR A 169 -7.56 11.69 28.97
C THR A 169 -8.00 10.25 29.18
N GLU A 170 -9.21 10.06 29.70
CA GLU A 170 -9.88 8.76 29.78
C GLU A 170 -10.93 8.64 28.67
N PRO A 171 -10.97 7.50 27.93
CA PRO A 171 -10.06 6.36 28.02
C PRO A 171 -8.69 6.66 27.41
N ALA A 172 -7.65 5.96 27.89
CA ALA A 172 -6.26 6.14 27.42
C ALA A 172 -6.04 5.69 25.95
N SER A 173 -6.99 4.95 25.38
CA SER A 173 -6.97 4.53 23.98
C SER A 173 -8.33 4.74 23.34
N ILE A 174 -8.32 5.13 22.07
CA ILE A 174 -9.53 5.31 21.25
C ILE A 174 -9.46 4.44 20.00
N PRO A 175 -10.60 4.04 19.42
CA PRO A 175 -10.61 3.36 18.14
C PRO A 175 -9.91 4.20 17.07
N TYR A 176 -9.09 3.55 16.25
CA TYR A 176 -8.36 4.21 15.17
C TYR A 176 -8.99 3.86 13.82
N GLU A 177 -9.62 4.83 13.18
CA GLU A 177 -10.05 4.74 11.78
C GLU A 177 -8.86 4.78 10.82
N ASP A 178 -9.04 4.31 9.58
CA ASP A 178 -8.03 4.33 8.52
C ASP A 178 -6.66 3.78 8.96
N ALA A 179 -6.65 2.77 9.82
CA ALA A 179 -5.47 1.98 10.13
C ALA A 179 -5.40 0.82 9.16
N GLU A 180 -4.23 0.58 8.57
CA GLU A 180 -3.99 -0.58 7.72
C GLU A 180 -3.82 -1.80 8.62
N VAL A 181 -4.56 -2.87 8.34
CA VAL A 181 -4.51 -4.13 9.08
C VAL A 181 -4.15 -5.25 8.12
N LYS A 182 -3.15 -6.04 8.46
CA LYS A 182 -2.61 -7.10 7.61
C LYS A 182 -2.42 -8.39 8.40
N LEU A 183 -2.72 -9.53 7.77
CA LEU A 183 -2.27 -10.83 8.25
C LEU A 183 -0.78 -10.93 7.93
N THR A 184 0.09 -10.94 8.95
CA THR A 184 1.54 -10.92 8.75
C THR A 184 2.18 -12.30 8.89
N GLU A 185 1.56 -13.20 9.63
CA GLU A 185 2.03 -14.57 9.79
C GLU A 185 0.84 -15.54 9.84
N TYR A 186 1.07 -16.74 9.34
CA TYR A 186 0.15 -17.86 9.42
C TYR A 186 0.91 -19.15 9.71
N SER A 187 0.34 -20.02 10.54
CA SER A 187 0.82 -21.39 10.75
C SER A 187 -0.38 -22.34 10.82
N PRO A 188 -0.39 -23.43 10.02
CA PRO A 188 -1.46 -24.42 10.11
C PRO A 188 -1.48 -25.09 11.49
N LEU A 189 -2.68 -25.46 11.94
CA LEU A 189 -2.91 -26.20 13.18
C LEU A 189 -2.69 -27.71 13.00
#